data_AF-A0A5B6W1X4-F1
#
_entry.id   AF-A0A5B6W1X4-F1
#
_cell.length_a   1.000
_cell.length_b   1.000
_cell.length_c   1.000
_cell.angle_alpha   90.00
_cell.angle_beta   90.00
_cell.angle_gamma   90.00
#
_symmetry.space_group_name_H-M   'P 1'
#
loop_
_entity.id
_entity.type
_entity.pdbx_description
1 polymer ?
#
loop_
_entity_poly.entity_id
_entity_poly.type
_entity_poly.pdbx_seq_one_letter_code
_entity_poly.pdbx_strand_id
1 'polypeptide(L)'
;MNCFDKKEILKNIFVEVKNKFETALGIFRKEKITIDPDDPAAVSQYANVMKTVREKAGLFSESQRIKYTIETRTQGIPDVRTYLLTLKEIRSKYVNPYFSVNFPLSGKRGLTDELGAEAMMMGALDKVEKEIKKPLMRDDKKSMALLTAEFDKINKKLGIRKEDLPKYEEQLELKIAKAQLEELKKDALEAMETQKKREEFKDEAMPDVKSLDIRNFI
;
A
#
# COMPACT_ATOMS: atom_id res chain seq x y z
N MET A 1 26.64 15.52 22.98
CA MET A 1 25.44 14.78 22.54
C MET A 1 24.31 15.81 22.47
N ASN A 2 24.10 16.41 21.30
CA ASN A 2 23.20 17.55 21.15
C ASN A 2 21.76 17.11 21.35
N CYS A 3 21.06 17.74 22.30
CA CYS A 3 19.61 17.83 22.30
C CYS A 3 19.21 18.51 20.99
N PHE A 4 18.96 17.73 19.94
CA PHE A 4 18.11 18.19 18.84
C PHE A 4 16.81 18.66 19.48
N ASP A 5 16.49 19.95 19.33
CA ASP A 5 15.30 20.55 19.91
C ASP A 5 14.08 19.80 19.36
N LYS A 6 13.40 19.04 20.23
CA LYS A 6 12.20 18.25 19.88
C LYS A 6 11.14 19.12 19.21
N LYS A 7 11.09 20.43 19.55
CA LYS A 7 10.21 21.42 18.92
C LYS A 7 10.54 21.61 17.44
N GLU A 8 11.82 21.64 17.11
CA GLU A 8 12.28 21.84 15.73
C GLU A 8 12.00 20.60 14.86
N ILE A 9 12.17 19.39 15.42
CA ILE A 9 11.76 18.15 14.75
C ILE A 9 10.25 18.16 14.46
N LEU A 10 9.42 18.50 15.46
CA LEU A 10 7.96 18.55 15.28
C LEU A 10 7.52 19.58 14.25
N LYS A 11 8.13 20.77 14.24
CA LYS A 11 7.87 21.78 13.21
C LYS A 11 8.22 21.27 11.82
N ASN A 12 9.39 20.63 11.67
CA ASN A 12 9.83 20.10 10.37
C ASN A 12 8.86 19.03 9.85
N ILE A 13 8.39 18.14 10.72
CA ILE A 13 7.36 17.14 10.37
C ILE A 13 6.06 17.84 9.94
N PHE A 14 5.61 18.86 10.66
CA PHE A 14 4.39 19.59 10.31
C PHE A 14 4.50 20.29 8.96
N VAL A 15 5.63 20.96 8.70
CA VAL A 15 5.91 21.61 7.41
C VAL A 15 5.93 20.58 6.28
N GLU A 16 6.56 19.42 6.49
CA GLU A 16 6.59 18.34 5.50
C GLU A 16 5.18 17.83 5.19
N VAL A 17 4.37 17.54 6.21
CA VAL A 17 2.98 17.07 6.04
C VAL A 17 2.13 18.12 5.34
N LYS A 18 2.27 19.39 5.73
CA LYS A 18 1.57 20.51 5.09
C LYS A 18 1.92 20.61 3.61
N ASN A 19 3.20 20.55 3.25
CA ASN A 19 3.64 20.63 1.86
C ASN A 19 3.08 19.48 1.01
N LYS A 20 3.02 18.27 1.58
CA LYS A 20 2.40 17.10 0.94
C LYS A 20 0.91 17.31 0.68
N PHE A 21 0.20 17.86 1.66
CA PHE A 21 -1.22 18.17 1.55
C PHE A 21 -1.48 19.26 0.50
N GLU A 22 -0.74 20.36 0.53
CA GLU A 22 -0.84 21.44 -0.46
C GLU A 22 -0.53 20.96 -1.88
N THR A 23 0.43 20.04 -2.03
CA THR A 23 0.74 19.39 -3.31
C THR A 23 -0.45 18.59 -3.85
N ALA A 24 -1.11 17.80 -2.98
CA ALA A 24 -2.30 17.04 -3.35
C ALA A 24 -3.45 17.96 -3.79
N LEU A 25 -3.74 19.01 -2.98
CA LEU A 25 -4.78 19.99 -3.33
C LEU A 25 -4.49 20.71 -4.65
N GLY A 26 -3.22 21.06 -4.90
CA GLY A 26 -2.81 21.69 -6.15
C GLY A 26 -3.07 20.84 -7.39
N ILE A 27 -3.11 19.52 -7.26
CA ILE A 27 -3.49 18.57 -8.31
C ILE A 27 -5.01 18.46 -8.40
N PHE A 28 -5.70 18.25 -7.29
CA PHE A 28 -7.16 18.11 -7.27
C PHE A 28 -7.89 19.36 -7.77
N ARG A 29 -7.32 20.56 -7.63
CA ARG A 29 -7.86 21.80 -8.23
C ARG A 29 -7.81 21.82 -9.76
N LYS A 30 -6.97 21.01 -10.39
CA LYS A 30 -6.78 20.97 -11.84
C LYS A 30 -7.53 19.81 -12.49
N GLU A 31 -7.50 18.66 -11.84
CA GLU A 31 -8.08 17.42 -12.34
C GLU A 31 -9.58 17.33 -12.05
N LYS A 32 -10.40 17.10 -13.08
CA LYS A 32 -11.80 16.77 -12.89
C LYS A 32 -11.94 15.28 -12.60
N ILE A 33 -12.40 14.93 -11.40
CA ILE A 33 -12.64 13.53 -11.01
C ILE A 33 -14.10 13.18 -11.28
N THR A 34 -14.33 12.16 -12.11
CA THR A 34 -15.66 11.58 -12.29
C THR A 34 -15.90 10.51 -11.23
N ILE A 35 -16.92 10.69 -10.39
CA ILE A 35 -17.25 9.75 -9.32
C ILE A 35 -18.12 8.61 -9.88
N ASP A 36 -17.46 7.65 -10.52
CA ASP A 36 -18.11 6.45 -11.08
C ASP A 36 -17.23 5.19 -10.88
N PRO A 37 -17.44 4.42 -9.80
CA PRO A 37 -16.64 3.23 -9.53
C PRO A 37 -16.94 2.05 -10.48
N ASP A 38 -18.05 2.12 -11.22
CA ASP A 38 -18.48 1.06 -12.14
C ASP A 38 -17.95 1.28 -13.57
N ASP A 39 -17.49 2.50 -13.89
CA ASP A 39 -16.84 2.84 -15.16
C ASP A 39 -15.31 2.61 -15.08
N PRO A 40 -14.75 1.66 -15.84
CA PRO A 40 -13.31 1.42 -15.87
C PRO A 40 -12.48 2.65 -16.29
N ALA A 41 -13.03 3.54 -17.13
CA ALA A 41 -12.33 4.74 -17.57
C ALA A 41 -12.20 5.74 -16.41
N ALA A 42 -13.27 5.98 -15.66
CA ALA A 42 -13.25 6.82 -14.46
C ALA A 42 -12.30 6.26 -13.38
N VAL A 43 -12.32 4.93 -13.14
CA VAL A 43 -11.39 4.27 -12.20
C VAL A 43 -9.94 4.46 -12.64
N SER A 44 -9.64 4.25 -13.92
CA SER A 44 -8.27 4.39 -14.45
C SER A 44 -7.79 5.84 -14.40
N GLN A 45 -8.67 6.80 -14.73
CA GLN A 45 -8.37 8.22 -14.61
C GLN A 45 -8.05 8.58 -13.16
N TYR A 46 -8.90 8.18 -12.22
CA TYR A 46 -8.70 8.47 -10.80
C TYR A 46 -7.43 7.80 -10.25
N ALA A 47 -7.12 6.56 -10.66
CA ALA A 47 -5.86 5.90 -10.33
C ALA A 47 -4.63 6.72 -10.78
N ASN A 48 -4.67 7.27 -12.00
CA ASN A 48 -3.59 8.12 -12.54
C ASN A 48 -3.45 9.44 -11.77
N VAL A 49 -4.57 10.07 -11.38
CA VAL A 49 -4.55 11.26 -10.54
C VAL A 49 -3.91 10.95 -9.18
N MET A 50 -4.34 9.87 -8.52
CA MET A 50 -3.80 9.47 -7.22
C MET A 50 -2.32 9.05 -7.29
N LYS A 51 -1.90 8.39 -8.38
CA LYS A 51 -0.50 8.12 -8.67
C LYS A 51 0.31 9.40 -8.79
N THR A 52 -0.19 10.38 -9.54
CA THR A 52 0.45 11.69 -9.69
C THR A 52 0.55 12.43 -8.36
N VAL A 53 -0.51 12.40 -7.53
CA VAL A 53 -0.50 12.97 -6.17
C VAL A 53 0.59 12.31 -5.34
N ARG A 54 0.62 10.98 -5.32
CA ARG A 54 1.60 10.20 -4.55
C ARG A 54 3.03 10.53 -4.97
N GLU A 55 3.32 10.51 -6.26
CA GLU A 55 4.66 10.79 -6.79
C GLU A 55 5.11 12.22 -6.50
N LYS A 56 4.25 13.22 -6.76
CA LYS A 56 4.59 14.64 -6.52
C LYS A 56 4.70 14.99 -5.04
N ALA A 57 3.93 14.32 -4.18
CA ALA A 57 4.02 14.49 -2.73
C ALA A 57 5.16 13.66 -2.11
N GLY A 58 5.96 12.93 -2.90
CA GLY A 58 7.05 12.10 -2.38
C GLY A 58 6.54 11.00 -1.44
N LEU A 59 5.35 10.47 -1.70
CA LEU A 59 4.76 9.36 -0.97
C LEU A 59 5.17 8.04 -1.62
N PHE A 60 5.41 7.02 -0.80
CA PHE A 60 5.77 5.70 -1.30
C PHE A 60 4.57 5.00 -1.95
N SER A 61 4.82 4.27 -3.03
CA SER A 61 3.89 3.22 -3.49
C SER A 61 3.84 2.08 -2.47
N GLU A 62 2.82 1.22 -2.56
CA GLU A 62 2.70 0.09 -1.62
C GLU A 62 3.89 -0.86 -1.72
N SER A 63 4.44 -1.10 -2.92
CA SER A 63 5.65 -1.91 -3.09
C SER A 63 6.87 -1.25 -2.41
N GLN A 64 7.03 0.07 -2.52
CA GLN A 64 8.07 0.83 -1.85
C GLN A 64 7.91 0.81 -0.32
N ARG A 65 6.68 0.90 0.21
CA ARG A 65 6.40 0.80 1.65
C ARG A 65 6.76 -0.58 2.20
N ILE A 66 6.40 -1.64 1.48
CA ILE A 66 6.75 -3.02 1.85
C ILE A 66 8.26 -3.18 1.84
N LYS A 67 8.94 -2.74 0.78
CA LYS A 67 10.41 -2.77 0.68
C LYS A 67 11.08 -2.04 1.84
N TYR A 68 10.68 -0.80 2.11
CA TYR A 68 11.20 0.01 3.22
C TYR A 68 11.00 -0.68 4.58
N THR A 69 9.83 -1.29 4.79
CA THR A 69 9.52 -2.04 6.02
C THR A 69 10.41 -3.26 6.17
N ILE A 70 10.61 -4.04 5.10
CA ILE A 70 11.53 -5.19 5.09
C ILE A 70 12.95 -4.74 5.41
N GLU A 71 13.47 -3.74 4.72
CA GLU A 71 14.83 -3.25 4.90
C GLU A 71 15.06 -2.77 6.34
N THR A 72 14.15 -1.96 6.87
CA THR A 72 14.25 -1.41 8.23
C THR A 72 14.17 -2.50 9.30
N ARG A 73 13.22 -3.44 9.15
CA ARG A 73 12.97 -4.48 10.17
C ARG A 73 13.97 -5.62 10.13
N THR A 74 14.65 -5.83 9.01
CA THR A 74 15.64 -6.89 8.82
C THR A 74 17.08 -6.38 8.82
N GLN A 75 17.26 -5.09 9.09
CA GLN A 75 18.57 -4.48 9.21
C GLN A 75 19.37 -5.17 10.33
N GLY A 76 20.61 -5.57 10.01
CA GLY A 76 21.50 -6.20 10.98
C GLY A 76 21.21 -7.67 11.28
N ILE A 77 20.15 -8.28 10.73
CA ILE A 77 19.91 -9.73 10.86
C ILE A 77 20.92 -10.47 9.97
N PRO A 78 21.83 -11.29 10.53
CA PRO A 78 22.93 -11.87 9.76
C PRO A 78 22.60 -13.24 9.17
N ASP A 79 21.74 -14.04 9.83
CA ASP A 79 21.35 -15.37 9.37
C ASP A 79 20.01 -15.35 8.60
N VAL A 80 19.84 -16.33 7.70
CA VAL A 80 18.67 -16.41 6.82
C VAL A 80 17.43 -16.88 7.56
N ARG A 81 17.55 -17.76 8.56
CA ARG A 81 16.40 -18.29 9.30
C ARG A 81 15.66 -17.18 10.03
N THR A 82 16.38 -16.37 10.78
CA THR A 82 15.84 -15.20 11.49
C THR A 82 15.27 -14.18 10.51
N TYR A 83 15.91 -14.01 9.34
CA TYR A 83 15.41 -13.14 8.28
C TYR A 83 14.05 -13.60 7.74
N LEU A 84 13.89 -14.89 7.39
CA LEU A 84 12.63 -15.45 6.90
C LEU A 84 11.52 -15.41 7.95
N LEU A 85 11.83 -15.71 9.21
CA LEU A 85 10.88 -15.58 10.32
C LEU A 85 10.43 -14.12 10.49
N THR A 86 11.34 -13.16 10.32
CA THR A 86 11.00 -11.73 10.35
C THR A 86 10.12 -11.34 9.16
N LEU A 87 10.38 -11.86 7.96
CA LEU A 87 9.49 -11.63 6.80
C LEU A 87 8.07 -12.16 7.06
N LYS A 88 7.94 -13.32 7.70
CA LYS A 88 6.65 -13.87 8.14
C LYS A 88 5.92 -12.95 9.10
N GLU A 89 6.64 -12.38 10.06
CA GLU A 89 6.06 -11.36 10.95
C GLU A 89 5.63 -10.11 10.19
N ILE A 90 6.44 -9.65 9.23
CA ILE A 90 6.11 -8.49 8.38
C ILE A 90 4.82 -8.74 7.61
N ARG A 91 4.72 -9.86 6.90
CA ARG A 91 3.51 -10.26 6.18
C ARG A 91 2.29 -10.29 7.09
N SER A 92 2.39 -10.97 8.24
CA SER A 92 1.26 -11.22 9.15
C SER A 92 0.85 -10.03 10.03
N LYS A 93 1.71 -9.02 10.23
CA LYS A 93 1.42 -7.88 11.11
C LYS A 93 1.34 -6.54 10.38
N TYR A 94 2.10 -6.34 9.30
CA TYR A 94 2.37 -5.02 8.74
C TYR A 94 1.95 -4.85 7.28
N VAL A 95 1.62 -5.92 6.57
CA VAL A 95 1.07 -5.83 5.21
C VAL A 95 -0.45 -5.83 5.29
N ASN A 96 -1.05 -4.64 5.24
CA ASN A 96 -2.50 -4.45 5.32
C ASN A 96 -3.17 -4.95 4.02
N PRO A 97 -4.17 -5.86 4.08
CA PRO A 97 -4.84 -6.34 2.89
C PRO A 97 -5.57 -5.24 2.13
N TYR A 98 -6.32 -4.34 2.76
CA TYR A 98 -6.94 -3.18 2.07
C TYR A 98 -7.34 -2.10 3.10
N PHE A 99 -6.87 -0.88 2.86
CA PHE A 99 -7.60 0.38 3.02
C PHE A 99 -8.68 0.45 4.14
N SER A 100 -8.27 0.77 5.37
CA SER A 100 -9.14 1.49 6.32
C SER A 100 -8.53 2.87 6.50
N VAL A 101 -8.83 3.78 5.58
CA VAL A 101 -8.96 5.18 5.95
C VAL A 101 -10.13 5.22 6.96
N ASN A 102 -9.93 5.86 8.12
CA ASN A 102 -10.88 5.93 9.24
C ASN A 102 -11.05 4.70 10.16
N PHE A 103 -9.98 4.04 10.64
CA PHE A 103 -9.88 3.57 12.05
C PHE A 103 -8.52 2.89 12.35
N PRO A 104 -7.62 3.50 13.16
CA PRO A 104 -6.48 2.78 13.72
C PRO A 104 -6.75 2.45 15.20
N LEU A 105 -7.74 1.60 15.52
CA LEU A 105 -7.99 1.23 16.93
C LEU A 105 -8.36 -0.23 17.23
N SER A 106 -8.29 -1.18 16.28
CA SER A 106 -8.22 -2.61 16.66
C SER A 106 -7.65 -3.52 15.57
N GLY A 107 -6.63 -4.32 15.95
CA GLY A 107 -6.33 -5.61 15.32
C GLY A 107 -5.45 -5.59 14.07
N LYS A 108 -4.21 -6.06 14.23
CA LYS A 108 -3.32 -6.50 13.15
C LYS A 108 -4.08 -7.41 12.16
N ARG A 109 -4.20 -7.01 10.90
CA ARG A 109 -4.64 -7.88 9.80
C ARG A 109 -3.53 -7.87 8.75
N GLY A 110 -2.55 -8.76 8.89
CA GLY A 110 -1.59 -9.00 7.83
C GLY A 110 -2.17 -9.85 6.70
N LEU A 111 -1.42 -10.02 5.62
CA LEU A 111 -1.78 -10.96 4.56
C LEU A 111 -1.65 -12.40 5.06
N THR A 112 -2.56 -13.29 4.64
CA THR A 112 -2.50 -14.75 4.84
C THR A 112 -1.52 -15.40 3.86
N ASP A 113 -0.91 -16.53 4.23
CA ASP A 113 -0.05 -17.32 3.33
C ASP A 113 -0.90 -18.41 2.67
N GLU A 114 -1.79 -18.00 1.78
CA GLU A 114 -2.75 -18.90 1.13
C GLU A 114 -2.08 -19.91 0.20
N LEU A 115 -0.89 -19.56 -0.30
CA LEU A 115 -0.10 -20.40 -1.19
C LEU A 115 0.81 -21.39 -0.43
N GLY A 116 0.89 -21.28 0.90
CA GLY A 116 1.83 -22.06 1.72
C GLY A 116 3.30 -21.82 1.37
N ALA A 117 3.61 -20.65 0.82
CA ALA A 117 4.94 -20.30 0.35
C ALA A 117 5.96 -20.32 1.48
N GLU A 118 5.58 -19.89 2.69
CA GLU A 118 6.48 -19.83 3.84
C GLU A 118 6.94 -21.21 4.29
N ALA A 119 6.00 -22.17 4.34
CA ALA A 119 6.33 -23.54 4.70
C ALA A 119 7.31 -24.16 3.68
N MET A 120 7.10 -23.87 2.38
CA MET A 120 8.02 -24.31 1.33
C MET A 120 9.39 -23.64 1.44
N MET A 121 9.45 -22.33 1.71
CA MET A 121 10.70 -21.59 1.88
C MET A 121 11.50 -22.06 3.10
N MET A 122 10.83 -22.32 4.23
CA MET A 122 11.48 -22.85 5.43
C MET A 122 11.98 -24.29 5.19
N GLY A 123 11.22 -25.13 4.48
CA GLY A 123 11.68 -26.47 4.11
C GLY A 123 12.89 -26.44 3.17
N ALA A 124 12.94 -25.49 2.24
CA ALA A 124 14.12 -25.26 1.40
C ALA A 124 15.34 -24.81 2.21
N LEU A 125 15.14 -23.92 3.18
CA LEU A 125 16.20 -23.52 4.12
C LEU A 125 16.71 -24.72 4.94
N ASP A 126 15.81 -25.53 5.50
CA ASP A 126 16.17 -26.74 6.27
C ASP A 126 17.03 -27.69 5.43
N LYS A 127 16.72 -27.85 4.14
CA LYS A 127 17.50 -28.68 3.21
C LYS A 127 18.91 -28.12 3.01
N VAL A 128 19.04 -26.82 2.75
CA VAL A 128 20.34 -26.17 2.54
C VAL A 128 21.18 -26.21 3.83
N GLU A 129 20.61 -25.90 4.98
CA GLU A 129 21.32 -25.92 6.27
C GLU A 129 21.81 -27.33 6.64
N LYS A 130 21.05 -28.38 6.30
CA LYS A 130 21.50 -29.78 6.45
C LYS A 130 22.67 -30.11 5.54
N GLU A 131 22.67 -29.61 4.31
CA GLU A 131 23.75 -29.84 3.35
C GLU A 131 25.05 -29.15 3.78
N ILE A 132 24.97 -27.89 4.22
CA ILE A 132 26.13 -27.11 4.66
C ILE A 132 26.54 -27.37 6.12
N LYS A 133 25.72 -28.12 6.87
CA LYS A 133 25.90 -28.51 8.29
C LYS A 133 26.09 -27.33 9.25
N LYS A 134 25.57 -26.16 8.90
CA LYS A 134 25.63 -24.93 9.70
C LYS A 134 24.43 -24.02 9.35
N PRO A 135 24.08 -23.05 10.21
CA PRO A 135 23.12 -22.01 9.85
C PRO A 135 23.58 -21.25 8.60
N LEU A 136 22.64 -20.92 7.72
CA LEU A 136 22.95 -20.17 6.52
C LEU A 136 23.05 -18.67 6.83
N MET A 137 24.20 -18.07 6.54
CA MET A 137 24.44 -16.64 6.69
C MET A 137 24.10 -15.88 5.41
N ARG A 138 23.54 -14.68 5.51
CA ARG A 138 23.12 -13.84 4.36
C ARG A 138 24.29 -13.34 3.51
N ASP A 139 25.49 -13.29 4.07
CA ASP A 139 26.73 -12.90 3.39
C ASP A 139 27.46 -14.09 2.72
N ASP A 140 27.04 -15.34 3.00
CA ASP A 140 27.58 -16.54 2.36
C ASP A 140 27.03 -16.70 0.94
N LYS A 141 27.65 -15.99 -0.01
CA LYS A 141 27.25 -15.96 -1.43
C LYS A 141 27.12 -17.35 -2.06
N LYS A 142 27.99 -18.30 -1.69
CA LYS A 142 28.00 -19.65 -2.27
C LYS A 142 26.79 -20.45 -1.79
N SER A 143 26.56 -20.48 -0.48
CA SER A 143 25.46 -21.22 0.11
C SER A 143 24.11 -20.55 -0.18
N MET A 144 24.07 -19.21 -0.31
CA MET A 144 22.88 -18.46 -0.74
C MET A 144 22.44 -18.84 -2.15
N ALA A 145 23.36 -19.16 -3.06
CA ALA A 145 22.99 -19.61 -4.41
C ALA A 145 22.21 -20.93 -4.40
N LEU A 146 22.51 -21.84 -3.45
CA LEU A 146 21.76 -23.09 -3.26
C LEU A 146 20.32 -22.78 -2.82
N LEU A 147 20.15 -21.85 -1.87
CA LEU A 147 18.82 -21.43 -1.42
C LEU A 147 18.03 -20.74 -2.53
N THR A 148 18.65 -19.83 -3.29
CA THR A 148 18.00 -19.16 -4.42
C THR A 148 17.52 -20.17 -5.46
N ALA A 149 18.31 -21.20 -5.78
CA ALA A 149 17.90 -22.24 -6.71
C ALA A 149 16.70 -23.07 -6.19
N GLU A 150 16.59 -23.30 -4.89
CA GLU A 150 15.39 -23.94 -4.31
C GLU A 150 14.18 -22.98 -4.33
N PHE A 151 14.38 -21.70 -4.06
CA PHE A 151 13.32 -20.68 -4.16
C PHE A 151 12.81 -20.52 -5.59
N ASP A 152 13.67 -20.59 -6.61
CA ASP A 152 13.23 -20.51 -8.01
C ASP A 152 12.33 -21.69 -8.39
N LYS A 153 12.60 -22.89 -7.89
CA LYS A 153 11.72 -24.06 -8.06
C LYS A 153 10.37 -23.83 -7.38
N ILE A 154 10.35 -23.27 -6.17
CA ILE A 154 9.14 -22.92 -5.43
C ILE A 154 8.34 -21.86 -6.19
N ASN A 155 8.98 -20.78 -6.62
CA ASN A 155 8.36 -19.70 -7.38
C ASN A 155 7.71 -20.25 -8.66
N LYS A 156 8.41 -21.10 -9.41
CA LYS A 156 7.85 -21.76 -10.60
C LYS A 156 6.64 -22.62 -10.27
N LYS A 157 6.67 -23.38 -9.17
CA LYS A 157 5.53 -24.21 -8.70
C LYS A 157 4.32 -23.35 -8.32
N LEU A 158 4.55 -22.21 -7.70
CA LEU A 158 3.51 -21.28 -7.26
C LEU A 158 3.05 -20.31 -8.36
N GLY A 159 3.65 -20.36 -9.55
CA GLY A 159 3.36 -19.42 -10.64
C GLY A 159 3.81 -17.98 -10.35
N ILE A 160 4.73 -17.79 -9.41
CA ILE A 160 5.26 -16.48 -9.03
C ILE A 160 6.40 -16.13 -9.99
N ARG A 161 6.27 -14.98 -10.66
CA ARG A 161 7.27 -14.43 -11.58
C ARG A 161 7.56 -12.98 -11.18
N LYS A 162 8.84 -12.64 -11.05
CA LYS A 162 9.27 -11.30 -10.63
C LYS A 162 8.88 -10.25 -11.69
N GLU A 163 8.84 -10.67 -12.94
CA GLU A 163 8.52 -9.87 -14.11
C GLU A 163 7.05 -9.39 -14.09
N ASP A 164 6.17 -10.09 -13.36
CA ASP A 164 4.77 -9.72 -13.22
C ASP A 164 4.53 -8.64 -12.13
N LEU A 165 5.55 -8.27 -11.34
CA LEU A 165 5.40 -7.28 -10.27
C LEU A 165 4.80 -5.94 -10.73
N PRO A 166 5.23 -5.33 -11.85
CA PRO A 166 4.64 -4.08 -12.32
C PRO A 166 3.14 -4.22 -12.64
N LYS A 167 2.74 -5.37 -13.20
CA LYS A 167 1.34 -5.69 -13.49
C LYS A 167 0.52 -5.81 -12.20
N TYR A 168 1.06 -6.45 -11.17
CA TYR A 168 0.37 -6.55 -9.87
C TYR A 168 0.24 -5.19 -9.19
N GLU A 169 1.25 -4.32 -9.32
CA GLU A 169 1.20 -2.97 -8.78
C GLU A 169 0.11 -2.14 -9.47
N GLU A 170 0.04 -2.17 -10.80
CA GLU A 170 -1.03 -1.50 -11.56
C GLU A 170 -2.43 -2.02 -11.19
N GLN A 171 -2.60 -3.34 -11.10
CA GLN A 171 -3.88 -3.93 -10.68
C GLN A 171 -4.27 -3.53 -9.26
N LEU A 172 -3.31 -3.42 -8.35
CA LEU A 172 -3.56 -2.96 -6.98
C LEU A 172 -3.98 -1.48 -6.97
N GLU A 173 -3.32 -0.63 -7.76
CA GLU A 173 -3.67 0.78 -7.89
C GLU A 173 -5.11 0.96 -8.40
N LEU A 174 -5.52 0.19 -9.40
CA LEU A 174 -6.90 0.22 -9.91
C LEU A 174 -7.92 -0.25 -8.86
N LYS A 175 -7.61 -1.29 -8.08
CA LYS A 175 -8.50 -1.75 -6.99
C LYS A 175 -8.63 -0.72 -5.88
N ILE A 176 -7.54 -0.06 -5.50
CA ILE A 176 -7.56 1.03 -4.52
C ILE A 176 -8.37 2.21 -5.06
N ALA A 177 -8.15 2.60 -6.30
CA ALA A 177 -8.89 3.68 -6.97
C ALA A 177 -10.39 3.40 -6.98
N LYS A 178 -10.80 2.18 -7.36
CA LYS A 178 -12.20 1.78 -7.35
C LYS A 178 -12.81 1.87 -5.95
N ALA A 179 -12.15 1.29 -4.94
CA ALA A 179 -12.66 1.32 -3.56
C ALA A 179 -12.80 2.75 -3.01
N GLN A 180 -11.83 3.63 -3.32
CA GLN A 180 -11.92 5.04 -2.96
C GLN A 180 -13.06 5.77 -3.67
N LEU A 181 -13.32 5.47 -4.96
CA LEU A 181 -14.47 6.03 -5.68
C LEU A 181 -15.81 5.51 -5.13
N GLU A 182 -15.87 4.25 -4.66
CA GLU A 182 -17.05 3.71 -3.98
C GLU A 182 -17.33 4.46 -2.67
N GLU A 183 -16.29 4.73 -1.87
CA GLU A 183 -16.38 5.52 -0.65
C GLU A 183 -16.81 6.97 -0.95
N LEU A 184 -16.17 7.63 -1.92
CA LEU A 184 -16.54 8.98 -2.35
C LEU A 184 -17.99 9.07 -2.86
N LYS A 185 -18.44 8.06 -3.63
CA LYS A 185 -19.84 7.97 -4.10
C LYS A 185 -20.80 7.86 -2.92
N LYS A 186 -20.47 7.02 -1.93
CA LYS A 186 -21.26 6.84 -0.72
C LYS A 186 -21.35 8.15 0.08
N ASP A 187 -20.21 8.77 0.38
CA ASP A 187 -20.15 10.02 1.15
C ASP A 187 -20.91 11.15 0.46
N ALA A 188 -20.79 11.27 -0.87
CA ALA A 188 -21.53 12.24 -1.66
C ALA A 188 -23.05 12.00 -1.59
N LEU A 189 -23.51 10.76 -1.74
CA LEU A 189 -24.93 10.41 -1.62
C LEU A 189 -25.47 10.71 -0.23
N GLU A 190 -24.74 10.36 0.83
CA GLU A 190 -25.13 10.64 2.22
C GLU A 190 -25.25 12.15 2.48
N ALA A 191 -24.32 12.95 1.97
CA ALA A 191 -24.36 14.40 2.07
C ALA A 191 -25.56 15.01 1.31
N MET A 192 -25.81 14.56 0.08
CA MET A 192 -26.93 15.05 -0.74
C MET A 192 -28.29 14.70 -0.14
N GLU A 193 -28.47 13.46 0.34
CA GLU A 193 -29.69 13.02 1.04
C GLU A 193 -29.91 13.80 2.34
N THR A 194 -28.85 14.17 3.04
CA THR A 194 -28.94 15.03 4.23
C THR A 194 -29.39 16.44 3.85
N GLN A 195 -28.88 16.99 2.75
CA GLN A 195 -29.24 18.32 2.27
C GLN A 195 -30.71 18.38 1.81
N LYS A 196 -31.18 17.37 1.08
CA LYS A 196 -32.55 17.28 0.56
C LYS A 196 -33.64 17.30 1.64
N LYS A 197 -33.30 16.90 2.88
CA LYS A 197 -34.23 16.92 4.03
C LYS A 197 -34.49 18.34 4.58
N ARG A 198 -33.72 19.34 4.16
CA ARG A 198 -33.93 20.73 4.57
C ARG A 198 -35.07 21.34 3.75
N GLU A 199 -35.99 22.02 4.42
CA GLU A 199 -37.17 22.66 3.79
C GLU A 199 -36.83 23.57 2.61
N GLU A 200 -35.67 24.23 2.67
CA GLU A 200 -35.14 25.12 1.63
C GLU A 200 -34.85 24.41 0.29
N PHE A 201 -34.62 23.09 0.30
CA PHE A 201 -34.16 22.31 -0.85
C PHE A 201 -35.09 21.14 -1.22
N LYS A 202 -36.28 21.06 -0.60
CA LYS A 202 -37.19 19.91 -0.75
C LYS A 202 -37.75 19.72 -2.16
N ASP A 203 -37.86 20.82 -2.91
CA ASP A 203 -38.40 20.84 -4.28
C ASP A 203 -37.28 20.84 -5.35
N GLU A 204 -36.01 20.84 -4.94
CA GLU A 204 -34.87 20.79 -5.86
C GLU A 204 -34.56 19.36 -6.29
N ALA A 205 -34.24 19.20 -7.58
CA ALA A 205 -33.79 17.93 -8.11
C ALA A 205 -32.37 17.62 -7.62
N MET A 206 -32.16 16.44 -7.06
CA MET A 206 -30.84 16.02 -6.61
C MET A 206 -29.91 15.83 -7.82
N PRO A 207 -28.70 16.43 -7.81
CA PRO A 207 -27.76 16.26 -8.91
C PRO A 207 -27.22 14.82 -8.97
N ASP A 208 -26.79 14.40 -10.16
CA ASP A 208 -26.08 13.12 -10.32
C ASP A 208 -24.70 13.22 -9.69
N VAL A 209 -24.30 12.21 -8.91
CA VAL A 209 -22.96 12.10 -8.29
C VAL A 209 -21.84 12.26 -9.33
N LYS A 210 -22.03 11.75 -10.56
CA LYS A 210 -21.07 11.85 -11.65
C LYS A 210 -20.88 13.28 -12.17
N SER A 211 -21.85 14.16 -11.90
CA SER A 211 -21.79 15.58 -12.28
C SER A 211 -21.08 16.44 -11.25
N LEU A 212 -20.87 15.94 -10.04
CA LEU A 212 -20.16 16.66 -8.99
C LEU A 212 -18.71 16.90 -9.40
N ASP A 213 -18.22 18.08 -9.06
CA ASP A 213 -16.86 18.50 -9.36
C ASP A 213 -16.17 18.93 -8.08
N ILE A 214 -15.21 18.13 -7.62
CA ILE A 214 -14.48 18.38 -6.37
C ILE A 214 -13.79 19.75 -6.37
N ARG A 215 -13.48 20.30 -7.54
CA ARG A 215 -12.85 21.62 -7.70
C ARG A 215 -13.72 22.76 -7.18
N ASN A 216 -15.04 22.56 -7.09
CA ASN A 216 -15.96 23.54 -6.51
C ASN A 216 -15.91 23.58 -4.97
N PHE A 217 -15.18 22.65 -4.34
CA PHE A 217 -15.14 22.48 -2.88
C PHE A 217 -13.74 22.69 -2.27
N ILE A 218 -12.71 23.02 -3.07
CA ILE A 218 -11.28 23.15 -2.67
C ILE A 218 -10.72 24.53 -3.01
#